data_AF-A0A2W4S7N7-F1
#
_entry.id   AF-A0A2W4S7N7-F1
#
_cell.length_a   1.000
_cell.length_b   1.000
_cell.length_c   1.000
_cell.angle_alpha   90.00
_cell.angle_beta   90.00
_cell.angle_gamma   90.00
#
_symmetry.space_group_name_H-M   'P 1'
#
loop_
_entity.id
_entity.type
_entity.pdbx_description
1 polymer ?
#
loop_
_entity_poly.entity_id
_entity_poly.type
_entity_poly.pdbx_seq_one_letter_code
_entity_poly.pdbx_strand_id
1 'polypeptide(L)'
;MLAEERAENERLRQIIKELQRHRFGRRAGSLPVDQLLLGLEEAEQIEAEGLAGEEAADPVKNADRVRKRRANRGALPAHLPRVEQIVDVQDKNCPCCQGALHAMGEDVSERLDIVPAQFRVIVTRRPKYACRACEEVVV
;
A
#
# COMPACT_ATOMS: atom_id res chain seq x y z
N MET A 1 58.38 -20.62 -32.81
CA MET A 1 58.40 -19.26 -32.22
C MET A 1 57.09 -18.52 -32.46
N LEU A 2 56.91 -17.72 -33.52
CA LEU A 2 55.71 -16.87 -33.67
C LEU A 2 54.37 -17.63 -33.80
N ALA A 3 54.37 -18.83 -34.40
CA ALA A 3 53.16 -19.63 -34.54
C ALA A 3 52.72 -20.27 -33.20
N GLU A 4 53.69 -20.70 -32.39
CA GLU A 4 53.46 -21.28 -31.06
C GLU A 4 52.95 -20.21 -30.10
N GLU A 5 53.55 -19.01 -30.12
CA GLU A 5 53.07 -17.85 -29.35
C GLU A 5 51.65 -17.42 -29.73
N ARG A 6 51.27 -17.56 -31.01
CA ARG A 6 49.90 -17.29 -31.47
C ARG A 6 48.93 -18.35 -30.97
N ALA A 7 49.29 -19.62 -31.05
CA ALA A 7 48.48 -20.72 -30.54
C ALA A 7 48.27 -20.63 -29.01
N GLU A 8 49.33 -20.25 -28.27
CA GLU A 8 49.24 -20.01 -26.84
C GLU A 8 48.36 -18.81 -26.51
N ASN A 9 48.49 -17.71 -27.25
CA ASN A 9 47.59 -16.55 -27.12
C ASN A 9 46.13 -16.90 -27.38
N GLU A 10 45.83 -17.71 -28.40
CA GLU A 10 44.47 -18.16 -28.71
C GLU A 10 43.90 -19.01 -27.58
N ARG A 11 44.69 -19.95 -27.05
CA ARG A 11 44.30 -20.77 -25.89
C ARG A 11 44.02 -19.91 -24.66
N LEU A 12 44.92 -18.97 -24.34
CA LEU A 12 44.74 -18.05 -23.21
C LEU A 12 43.50 -17.17 -23.38
N ARG A 13 43.23 -16.69 -24.60
CA ARG A 13 42.02 -15.90 -24.91
C ARG A 13 40.74 -16.73 -24.73
N GLN A 14 40.74 -18.00 -25.11
CA GLN A 14 39.60 -18.90 -24.89
C GLN A 14 39.34 -19.09 -23.39
N ILE A 15 40.39 -19.37 -22.61
CA ILE A 15 40.30 -19.54 -21.15
C ILE A 15 39.78 -18.27 -20.48
N ILE A 16 40.30 -17.09 -20.86
CA ILE A 16 39.82 -15.81 -20.33
C ILE A 16 38.34 -15.60 -20.65
N LYS A 17 37.90 -15.93 -21.87
CA LYS A 17 36.50 -15.79 -22.30
C LYS A 17 35.57 -16.69 -21.47
N GLU A 18 36.00 -17.91 -21.16
CA GLU A 18 35.24 -18.83 -20.29
C GLU A 18 35.19 -18.34 -18.84
N LEU A 19 36.31 -17.88 -18.29
CA LEU A 19 36.36 -17.31 -16.94
C LEU A 19 35.50 -16.03 -16.83
N GLN A 20 35.50 -15.18 -17.86
CA GLN A 20 34.65 -14.00 -17.92
C GLN A 20 33.17 -14.38 -18.00
N ARG A 21 32.80 -15.40 -18.78
CA ARG A 21 31.42 -15.92 -18.79
C ARG A 21 31.01 -16.54 -17.46
N HIS A 22 31.92 -17.23 -16.77
CA HIS A 22 31.63 -17.81 -15.45
C HIS A 22 31.48 -16.73 -14.37
N ARG A 23 32.28 -15.66 -14.42
CA ARG A 23 32.29 -14.60 -13.40
C ARG A 23 31.24 -13.50 -13.66
N PHE A 24 31.01 -13.15 -14.93
CA PHE A 24 30.18 -12.02 -15.35
C PHE A 24 29.03 -12.40 -16.30
N GLY A 25 28.94 -13.66 -16.73
CA GLY A 25 27.81 -14.12 -17.54
C GLY A 25 26.51 -14.11 -16.73
N ARG A 26 25.37 -14.06 -17.44
CA ARG A 26 24.06 -14.20 -16.80
C ARG A 26 24.02 -15.53 -16.06
N ARG A 27 23.86 -15.48 -14.74
CA ARG A 27 23.63 -16.69 -13.95
C ARG A 27 22.33 -17.30 -14.46
N ALA A 28 22.33 -18.59 -14.77
CA ALA A 28 21.17 -19.32 -15.28
C ALA A 28 19.96 -19.37 -14.32
N GLY A 29 20.01 -18.67 -13.18
CA GLY A 29 18.95 -18.63 -12.16
C GLY A 29 18.17 -17.32 -12.08
N SER A 30 18.48 -16.29 -12.88
CA SER A 30 17.64 -15.08 -12.94
C SER A 30 16.74 -15.13 -14.17
N LEU A 31 15.51 -15.65 -13.99
CA LEU A 31 14.45 -15.49 -14.98
C LEU A 31 14.10 -13.99 -15.07
N PRO A 32 13.74 -13.48 -16.26
CA PRO A 32 13.18 -12.14 -16.37
C PRO A 32 11.92 -12.04 -15.51
N VAL A 33 11.65 -10.85 -14.96
CA VAL A 33 10.53 -10.61 -14.04
C VAL A 33 9.20 -11.06 -14.65
N ASP A 34 8.99 -10.81 -15.94
CA ASP A 34 7.78 -11.22 -16.65
C ASP A 34 7.55 -12.73 -16.62
N GLN A 35 8.62 -13.53 -16.67
CA GLN A 35 8.54 -14.98 -16.59
C GLN A 35 8.29 -15.48 -15.16
N LEU A 36 8.71 -14.71 -14.15
CA LEU A 36 8.35 -15.00 -12.76
C LEU A 36 6.88 -14.66 -12.48
N LEU A 37 6.38 -13.56 -13.03
CA LEU A 37 4.98 -13.16 -12.92
C LEU A 37 4.05 -14.21 -13.54
N LEU A 38 4.37 -14.70 -14.73
CA LEU A 38 3.64 -15.79 -15.38
C LEU A 38 3.56 -17.05 -14.50
N GLY A 39 4.68 -17.43 -13.85
CA GLY A 39 4.68 -18.58 -12.93
C GLY A 39 3.86 -18.36 -11.65
N LEU A 40 3.72 -17.10 -11.20
CA LEU A 40 2.84 -16.76 -10.08
C LEU A 40 1.38 -16.81 -10.49
N GLU A 41 1.03 -16.28 -11.66
CA GLU A 41 -0.32 -16.36 -12.21
C GLU A 41 -0.80 -17.82 -12.38
N GLU A 42 0.06 -18.71 -12.88
CA GLU A 42 -0.25 -20.14 -12.97
C GLU A 42 -0.49 -20.77 -11.59
N ALA A 43 0.32 -20.42 -10.59
CA ALA A 43 0.15 -20.93 -9.23
C ALA A 43 -1.16 -20.44 -8.59
N GLU A 44 -1.52 -19.16 -8.79
CA GLU A 44 -2.78 -18.59 -8.32
C GLU A 44 -4.00 -19.26 -8.98
N GLN A 45 -3.92 -19.58 -10.28
CA GLN A 45 -4.98 -20.29 -10.99
C GLN A 45 -5.18 -21.71 -10.44
N ILE A 46 -4.10 -22.46 -10.22
CA ILE A 46 -4.16 -23.82 -9.64
C ILE A 46 -4.78 -23.79 -8.24
N GLU A 47 -4.39 -22.82 -7.41
CA GLU A 47 -4.97 -22.66 -6.07
C GLU A 47 -6.47 -22.33 -6.16
N ALA A 48 -6.86 -21.41 -7.03
CA ALA A 48 -8.25 -21.03 -7.23
C ALA A 48 -9.12 -22.21 -7.71
N GLU A 49 -8.63 -22.99 -8.66
CA GLU A 49 -9.29 -24.21 -9.15
C GLU A 49 -9.43 -25.27 -8.05
N GLY A 50 -8.39 -25.46 -7.24
CA GLY A 50 -8.43 -26.37 -6.09
C GLY A 50 -9.48 -25.95 -5.06
N LEU A 51 -9.51 -24.66 -4.71
CA LEU A 51 -10.49 -24.11 -3.78
C LEU A 51 -11.92 -24.20 -4.33
N ALA A 52 -12.12 -23.98 -5.63
CA ALA A 52 -13.42 -24.14 -6.28
C ALA A 52 -13.89 -25.61 -6.28
N GLY A 53 -12.98 -26.56 -6.50
CA GLY A 53 -13.26 -27.98 -6.40
C GLY A 53 -13.67 -28.41 -4.99
N GLU A 54 -12.98 -27.92 -3.96
CA GLU A 54 -13.34 -28.16 -2.56
C GLU A 54 -14.69 -27.55 -2.17
N GLU A 55 -14.98 -26.34 -2.66
CA GLU A 55 -16.26 -25.66 -2.45
C GLU A 55 -17.45 -26.36 -3.12
N ALA A 56 -17.20 -27.04 -4.25
CA ALA A 56 -18.20 -27.83 -4.95
C ALA A 56 -18.41 -29.22 -4.31
N ALA A 57 -17.35 -29.82 -3.75
CA ALA A 57 -17.41 -31.13 -3.12
C ALA A 57 -18.12 -31.11 -1.75
N ASP A 58 -17.88 -30.08 -0.94
CA ASP A 58 -18.39 -29.98 0.43
C ASP A 58 -19.21 -28.70 0.66
N PRO A 59 -20.55 -28.74 0.51
CA PRO A 59 -21.41 -27.56 0.67
C PRO A 59 -21.40 -26.99 2.10
N VAL A 60 -21.12 -27.83 3.11
CA VAL A 60 -20.99 -27.41 4.52
C VAL A 60 -19.75 -26.55 4.72
N LYS A 61 -18.59 -26.98 4.19
CA LYS A 61 -17.35 -26.20 4.27
C LYS A 61 -17.46 -24.88 3.51
N ASN A 62 -18.14 -24.89 2.36
CA ASN A 62 -18.44 -23.68 1.61
C ASN A 62 -19.31 -22.71 2.44
N ALA A 63 -20.40 -23.20 3.03
CA ALA A 63 -21.27 -22.39 3.90
C ALA A 63 -20.50 -21.78 5.09
N ASP A 64 -19.60 -22.53 5.72
CA ASP A 64 -18.77 -22.04 6.83
C ASP A 64 -17.74 -20.98 6.38
N ARG A 65 -17.10 -21.16 5.21
CA ARG A 65 -16.21 -20.14 4.62
C ARG A 65 -16.97 -18.87 4.25
N VAL A 66 -18.15 -18.99 3.66
CA VAL A 66 -19.03 -17.85 3.34
C VAL A 66 -19.46 -17.12 4.62
N ARG A 67 -19.84 -17.85 5.67
CA ARG A 67 -20.15 -17.27 7.00
C ARG A 67 -18.96 -16.52 7.59
N LYS A 68 -17.76 -17.10 7.54
CA LYS A 68 -16.51 -16.48 8.01
C LYS A 68 -16.17 -15.21 7.22
N ARG A 69 -16.33 -15.22 5.89
CA ARG A 69 -16.12 -14.04 5.03
C ARG A 69 -17.14 -12.93 5.30
N ARG A 70 -18.39 -13.28 5.63
CA ARG A 70 -19.44 -12.32 6.01
C ARG A 70 -19.25 -11.77 7.41
N ALA A 71 -18.71 -12.54 8.35
CA ALA A 71 -18.43 -12.09 9.72
C ALA A 71 -17.52 -10.85 9.76
N ASN A 72 -16.59 -10.73 8.81
CA ASN A 72 -15.67 -9.59 8.72
C ASN A 72 -16.22 -8.38 7.94
N ARG A 73 -17.45 -8.43 7.40
CA ARG A 73 -18.06 -7.32 6.63
C ARG A 73 -18.97 -6.41 7.45
N GLY A 74 -19.15 -6.67 8.75
CA GLY A 74 -20.28 -6.10 9.51
C GLY A 74 -19.95 -4.95 10.44
N ALA A 75 -18.79 -4.94 11.10
CA ALA A 75 -18.50 -3.94 12.11
C ALA A 75 -16.99 -3.71 12.22
N LEU A 76 -16.58 -2.45 12.15
CA LEU A 76 -15.23 -2.08 12.53
C LEU A 76 -15.07 -2.27 14.05
N PRO A 77 -13.86 -2.61 14.54
CA PRO A 77 -13.64 -2.81 15.96
C PRO A 77 -14.05 -1.59 16.81
N ALA A 78 -14.85 -1.83 17.86
CA ALA A 78 -15.43 -0.77 18.70
C ALA A 78 -14.40 0.07 19.49
N HIS A 79 -13.16 -0.41 19.61
CA HIS A 79 -12.09 0.30 20.29
C HIS A 79 -11.38 1.33 19.41
N LEU A 80 -11.66 1.36 18.10
CA LEU A 80 -11.11 2.37 17.20
C LEU A 80 -11.89 3.68 17.37
N PRO A 81 -11.19 4.83 17.35
CA PRO A 81 -11.86 6.12 17.44
C PRO A 81 -12.74 6.35 16.21
N ARG A 82 -14.03 6.60 16.43
CA ARG A 82 -14.97 7.02 15.40
C ARG A 82 -14.89 8.54 15.24
N VAL A 83 -14.54 8.99 14.04
CA VAL A 83 -14.59 10.41 13.68
C VAL A 83 -15.82 10.60 12.80
N GLU A 84 -16.81 11.32 13.29
CA GLU A 84 -18.05 11.60 12.57
C GLU A 84 -17.81 12.75 11.58
N GLN A 85 -18.12 12.51 10.31
CA GLN A 85 -18.12 13.54 9.27
C GLN A 85 -19.52 13.67 8.69
N ILE A 86 -20.20 14.76 9.02
CA ILE A 86 -21.54 15.08 8.51
C ILE A 86 -21.38 15.82 7.18
N VAL A 87 -21.97 15.27 6.12
CA VAL A 87 -22.09 15.93 4.82
C VAL A 87 -23.51 16.50 4.74
N ASP A 88 -23.65 17.81 5.01
CA ASP A 88 -24.94 18.52 4.98
C ASP A 88 -25.06 19.38 3.71
N VAL A 89 -26.30 19.72 3.35
CA VAL A 89 -26.60 20.65 2.26
C VAL A 89 -26.39 22.10 2.70
N GLN A 90 -25.87 22.95 1.81
CA GLN A 90 -25.61 24.37 2.11
C GLN A 90 -26.90 25.17 2.24
N ASP A 91 -27.83 24.98 1.31
CA ASP A 91 -29.11 25.67 1.29
C ASP A 91 -30.19 24.81 1.94
N LYS A 92 -30.74 25.31 3.05
CA LYS A 92 -31.81 24.63 3.81
C LYS A 92 -33.21 25.09 3.39
N ASN A 93 -33.32 25.64 2.19
CA ASN A 93 -34.58 26.08 1.63
C ASN A 93 -35.06 25.06 0.60
N CYS A 94 -36.33 24.67 0.71
CA CYS A 94 -36.94 23.77 -0.24
C CYS A 94 -36.98 24.44 -1.63
N PRO A 95 -36.48 23.79 -2.69
CA PRO A 95 -36.45 24.38 -4.02
C PRO A 95 -37.85 24.62 -4.62
N CYS A 96 -38.91 23.99 -4.10
CA CYS A 96 -40.27 24.17 -4.61
C CYS A 96 -41.10 25.25 -3.88
N CYS A 97 -40.92 25.39 -2.55
CA CYS A 97 -41.77 26.25 -1.72
C CYS A 97 -41.00 27.24 -0.85
N GLN A 98 -39.66 27.27 -0.95
CA GLN A 98 -38.74 28.11 -0.16
C GLN A 98 -38.83 27.94 1.37
N GLY A 99 -39.67 27.03 1.86
CA GLY A 99 -39.77 26.68 3.26
C GLY A 99 -38.51 26.00 3.79
N ALA A 100 -38.33 26.03 5.11
CA ALA A 100 -37.18 25.40 5.76
C ALA A 100 -37.24 23.86 5.62
N LEU A 101 -36.16 23.26 5.12
CA LEU A 101 -35.94 21.82 5.12
C LEU A 101 -35.70 21.34 6.56
N HIS A 102 -36.29 20.19 6.90
CA HIS A 102 -36.07 19.53 8.17
C HIS A 102 -35.37 18.19 7.92
N ALA A 103 -34.53 17.77 8.86
CA ALA A 103 -33.81 16.52 8.76
C ALA A 103 -34.78 15.33 8.85
N MET A 104 -34.68 14.39 7.90
CA MET A 104 -35.51 13.18 7.85
C MET A 104 -34.63 11.95 7.61
N GLY A 105 -34.26 11.28 8.69
CA GLY A 105 -33.39 10.10 8.63
C GLY A 105 -31.97 10.42 8.19
N GLU A 106 -31.08 9.46 8.40
CA GLU A 106 -29.67 9.56 8.00
C GLU A 106 -29.15 8.18 7.60
N ASP A 107 -28.38 8.14 6.51
CA ASP A 107 -27.67 6.94 6.08
C ASP A 107 -26.26 6.96 6.68
N VAL A 108 -25.98 5.99 7.55
CA VAL A 108 -24.69 5.88 8.25
C VAL A 108 -23.80 4.84 7.57
N SER A 109 -22.57 5.23 7.21
CA SER A 109 -21.56 4.31 6.69
C SER A 109 -20.24 4.47 7.46
N GLU A 110 -19.65 3.34 7.87
CA GLU A 110 -18.36 3.32 8.58
C GLU A 110 -17.22 2.91 7.62
N ARG A 111 -16.13 3.67 7.60
CA ARG A 111 -14.91 3.35 6.84
C ARG A 111 -13.68 3.41 7.75
N LEU A 112 -12.74 2.49 7.54
CA LEU A 112 -11.45 2.53 8.23
C LEU A 112 -10.54 3.52 7.51
N ASP A 113 -10.08 4.54 8.21
CA ASP A 113 -9.12 5.52 7.71
C ASP A 113 -7.75 5.31 8.38
N ILE A 114 -6.66 5.44 7.62
CA ILE A 114 -5.29 5.31 8.13
C ILE A 114 -4.67 6.69 8.17
N VAL A 115 -4.46 7.23 9.37
CA VAL A 115 -3.74 8.50 9.55
C VAL A 115 -2.26 8.19 9.79
N PRO A 116 -1.35 8.53 8.87
CA PRO A 116 0.09 8.38 9.09
C PRO A 116 0.59 9.28 10.24
N ALA A 117 1.82 9.06 10.72
CA ALA A 117 2.41 9.73 11.90
C ALA A 117 2.11 11.24 11.97
N GLN A 118 1.42 11.67 13.05
CA GLN A 118 1.04 13.06 13.28
C GLN A 118 2.19 13.83 13.95
N PHE A 119 2.75 14.82 13.26
CA PHE A 119 3.70 15.77 13.83
C PHE A 119 2.94 16.91 14.53
N ARG A 120 3.36 17.28 15.75
CA ARG A 120 2.75 18.35 16.57
C ARG A 120 3.62 19.59 16.66
N VAL A 121 2.99 20.73 16.95
CA VAL A 121 3.58 22.07 16.82
C VAL A 121 4.41 22.46 18.04
N ILE A 122 5.58 23.06 17.78
CA ILE A 122 6.40 23.73 18.78
C ILE A 122 6.29 25.23 18.55
N VAL A 123 5.58 25.94 19.45
CA VAL A 123 5.54 27.41 19.46
C VAL A 123 6.53 27.91 20.50
N THR A 124 7.63 28.49 20.05
CA THR A 124 8.56 29.21 20.95
C THR A 124 8.17 30.69 20.95
N ARG A 125 7.66 31.20 22.08
CA ARG A 125 7.43 32.64 22.27
C ARG A 125 8.58 33.24 23.06
N ARG A 126 9.21 34.29 22.52
CA ARG A 126 10.20 35.12 23.23
C ARG A 126 9.58 36.50 23.47
N PRO A 127 9.02 36.77 24.67
CA PRO A 127 8.45 38.07 24.98
C PRO A 127 9.57 39.11 25.08
N LYS A 128 9.40 40.24 24.39
CA LYS A 128 10.30 41.40 24.48
C LYS A 128 9.86 42.29 25.64
N TYR A 129 10.78 42.72 26.48
CA TYR A 129 10.51 43.62 27.61
C TYR A 129 11.13 44.98 27.34
N ALA A 130 10.43 46.06 27.69
CA ALA A 130 10.94 47.41 27.59
C ALA A 130 10.86 48.13 28.94
N CYS A 131 11.89 48.93 29.25
CA CYS A 131 11.87 49.78 30.44
C CYS A 131 10.97 51.01 30.20
N ARG A 132 10.01 51.29 31.08
CA ARG A 132 9.08 52.43 30.90
C ARG A 132 9.72 53.81 31.07
N ALA A 133 10.92 53.89 31.62
CA ALA A 133 11.61 55.16 31.87
C ALA A 133 12.58 55.55 30.74
N CYS A 134 13.18 54.58 30.06
CA CYS A 134 14.14 54.81 28.98
C CYS A 134 13.75 54.17 27.64
N GLU A 135 12.61 53.49 27.57
CA GLU A 135 12.00 52.86 26.37
C GLU A 135 12.87 51.83 25.63
N GLU A 136 14.01 51.43 26.21
CA GLU A 136 14.94 50.48 25.61
C GLU A 136 14.44 49.03 25.72
N VAL A 137 14.56 48.26 24.62
CA VAL A 137 13.97 46.92 24.47
C VAL A 137 15.01 45.83 24.68
N VAL A 138 14.77 44.94 25.64
CA VAL A 138 15.50 43.69 25.83
C VAL A 138 14.66 42.54 25.26
N VAL A 139 15.25 41.78 24.33
CA VAL A 139 14.62 40.65 23.61
C VAL A 139 14.94 39.33 24.26
#